data_AF-A0A9D4JZQ8-F1
#
_entry.id   AF-A0A9D4JZQ8-F1
#
_cell.length_a   1.000
_cell.length_b   1.000
_cell.length_c   1.000
_cell.angle_alpha   90.00
_cell.angle_beta   90.00
_cell.angle_gamma   90.00
#
_symmetry.space_group_name_H-M   'P 1'
#
loop_
_entity.id
_entity.type
_entity.pdbx_description
1 polymer ?
#
loop_
_entity_poly.entity_id
_entity_poly.type
_entity_poly.pdbx_seq_one_letter_code
_entity_poly.pdbx_strand_id
1 'polypeptide(L)' 'MVVVQAISNAFKGQANRIMLHLGSNASVDIIEMKLKDEFGNIASRAIILSHLFLAEQKEAESIVEWGLRLEEIILQVR' A
#
# COMPACT_ATOMS: atom_id res chain seq x y z
N MET A 1 -25.16 5.14 2.49
CA MET A 1 -25.07 6.52 1.95
C MET A 1 -24.22 7.47 2.79
N VAL A 2 -24.33 7.51 4.12
CA VAL A 2 -23.51 8.46 4.93
C VAL A 2 -22.01 8.12 4.95
N VAL A 3 -21.64 6.85 5.05
CA VAL A 3 -20.24 6.41 5.15
C VAL A 3 -19.44 6.72 3.88
N VAL A 4 -20.00 6.44 2.70
CA VAL A 4 -19.35 6.74 1.41
C VAL A 4 -19.11 8.24 1.25
N GLN A 5 -20.10 9.06 1.59
CA GLN A 5 -19.95 10.51 1.51
C GLN A 5 -18.90 11.04 2.49
N ALA A 6 -18.83 10.47 3.71
CA ALA A 6 -17.80 10.82 4.69
C ALA A 6 -16.39 10.43 4.19
N ILE A 7 -16.26 9.25 3.57
CA ILE A 7 -15.01 8.79 2.93
C ILE A 7 -14.61 9.75 1.80
N SER A 8 -15.52 10.08 0.88
CA SER A 8 -15.25 11.02 -0.22
C SER A 8 -14.81 12.40 0.26
N ASN A 9 -15.45 12.92 1.31
CA ASN A 9 -15.13 14.24 1.90
C ASN A 9 -13.80 14.26 2.68
N ALA A 10 -13.27 13.09 3.08
CA ALA A 10 -12.00 13.00 3.79
C ALA A 10 -10.78 13.17 2.88
N PHE A 11 -10.94 12.90 1.58
CA PHE A 11 -9.85 13.02 0.61
C PHE A 11 -9.55 14.47 0.25
N LYS A 12 -8.27 14.76 -0.02
CA LYS A 12 -7.77 16.08 -0.42
C LYS A 12 -6.92 15.98 -1.68
N GLY A 13 -6.70 17.11 -2.35
CA GLY A 13 -5.78 17.20 -3.48
C GLY A 13 -6.15 16.27 -4.64
N GLN A 14 -5.18 15.46 -5.10
CA GLN A 14 -5.35 14.56 -6.25
C GLN A 14 -6.37 13.43 -5.98
N ALA A 15 -6.41 12.88 -4.76
CA ALA A 15 -7.38 11.86 -4.38
C ALA A 15 -8.82 12.40 -4.43
N ASN A 16 -9.04 13.66 -4.00
CA ASN A 16 -10.36 14.30 -4.12
C ASN A 16 -10.80 14.47 -5.58
N ARG A 17 -9.87 14.83 -6.48
CA ARG A 17 -10.18 14.94 -7.92
C ARG A 17 -10.60 13.60 -8.52
N ILE A 18 -10.01 12.49 -8.07
CA ILE A 18 -10.42 11.14 -8.51
C ILE A 18 -11.82 10.82 -7.98
N MET A 19 -12.12 11.14 -6.72
CA MET A 19 -13.44 10.91 -6.13
C MET A 19 -14.55 11.73 -6.82
N LEU A 20 -14.27 12.97 -7.23
CA LEU A 20 -15.24 13.79 -7.97
C LEU A 20 -15.61 13.18 -9.34
N HIS A 21 -14.69 12.47 -9.99
CA HIS A 21 -14.98 11.77 -11.25
C HIS A 21 -15.77 10.47 -11.07
N LEU A 22 -15.63 9.80 -9.92
CA LEU A 22 -16.39 8.58 -9.61
C LEU A 22 -17.87 8.88 -9.29
N GLY A 23 -18.16 10.09 -8.81
CA GLY A 23 -19.52 10.52 -8.47
C GLY A 23 -20.03 9.96 -7.13
N SER A 24 -21.13 10.51 -6.65
CA SER A 24 -21.69 10.23 -5.30
C SER A 24 -22.28 8.83 -5.10
N ASN A 25 -22.42 8.05 -6.18
CA ASN A 25 -23.00 6.70 -6.16
C ASN A 25 -21.95 5.58 -6.22
N ALA A 26 -20.65 5.90 -6.20
CA ALA A 26 -19.60 4.90 -6.20
C ALA A 26 -19.65 4.05 -4.91
N SER A 27 -19.56 2.73 -5.05
CA SER A 27 -19.42 1.85 -3.88
C SER A 27 -18.01 1.99 -3.27
N VAL A 28 -17.87 1.56 -2.02
CA VAL A 28 -16.57 1.52 -1.33
C VAL A 28 -15.55 0.68 -2.10
N ASP A 29 -15.97 -0.46 -2.67
CA ASP A 29 -15.10 -1.34 -3.45
C ASP A 29 -14.53 -0.64 -4.70
N ILE A 30 -15.36 0.15 -5.39
CA ILE A 30 -14.94 0.93 -6.57
C ILE A 30 -13.95 2.02 -6.17
N ILE A 31 -14.19 2.68 -5.04
CA ILE A 31 -13.30 3.70 -4.48
C ILE A 31 -11.94 3.08 -4.14
N GLU A 32 -11.93 1.94 -3.46
CA GLU A 32 -10.70 1.22 -3.10
C GLU A 32 -9.91 0.79 -4.34
N MET A 33 -10.59 0.15 -5.30
CA MET A 33 -9.98 -0.26 -6.57
C MET A 33 -9.36 0.94 -7.30
N LYS A 34 -10.08 2.06 -7.40
CA LYS A 34 -9.58 3.23 -8.12
C LYS A 34 -8.40 3.90 -7.42
N LEU A 35 -8.39 3.92 -6.08
CA LEU A 35 -7.24 4.42 -5.33
C LEU A 35 -6.02 3.51 -5.49
N LYS A 36 -6.21 2.20 -5.51
CA LYS A 36 -5.15 1.21 -5.76
C LYS A 36 -4.57 1.34 -7.17
N ASP A 37 -5.41 1.59 -8.17
CA ASP A 37 -4.97 1.77 -9.56
C ASP A 37 -4.17 3.07 -9.74
N GLU A 38 -4.64 4.17 -9.15
CA GLU A 38 -4.04 5.51 -9.36
C GLU A 38 -2.79 5.75 -8.50
N PHE A 39 -2.76 5.23 -7.27
CA PHE A 39 -1.66 5.47 -6.33
C PHE A 39 -0.78 4.24 -6.09
N GLY A 40 -1.16 3.08 -6.62
CA GLY A 40 -0.56 1.81 -6.26
C GLY A 40 -0.82 1.45 -4.79
N ASN A 41 -0.28 0.31 -4.36
CA ASN A 41 -0.26 -0.02 -2.93
C ASN A 41 0.93 0.70 -2.27
N ILE A 42 0.77 1.96 -1.85
CA ILE A 42 1.83 2.72 -1.15
C ILE A 42 2.25 2.00 0.15
N ALA A 43 1.29 1.35 0.82
CA ALA A 43 1.57 0.56 2.01
C ALA A 43 2.56 -0.58 1.70
N SER A 44 2.51 -1.21 0.51
CA SER A 44 3.45 -2.28 0.16
C SER A 44 4.91 -1.84 0.23
N ARG A 45 5.29 -0.70 -0.36
CA ARG A 45 6.69 -0.25 -0.38
C ARG A 45 7.18 0.18 1.00
N ALA A 46 6.35 0.88 1.76
CA ALA A 46 6.70 1.28 3.12
C ALA A 46 6.80 0.06 4.07
N ILE A 47 5.91 -0.92 3.91
CA ILE A 47 5.94 -2.19 4.66
C ILE A 47 7.20 -2.98 4.29
N ILE A 48 7.56 -3.07 3.00
CA ILE A 48 8.77 -3.76 2.55
C ILE A 48 10.02 -3.10 3.12
N LEU A 49 10.11 -1.76 3.07
CA LEU A 49 11.22 -1.03 3.70
C LEU A 49 11.26 -1.26 5.21
N SER A 50 10.11 -1.26 5.89
CA SER A 50 10.04 -1.57 7.32
C SER A 50 10.54 -2.99 7.61
N HIS A 51 10.13 -3.99 6.83
CA HIS A 51 10.60 -5.37 6.98
C HIS A 51 12.11 -5.49 6.75
N LEU A 52 12.65 -4.75 5.78
CA LEU A 52 14.08 -4.71 5.53
C LEU A 52 14.85 -4.07 6.69
N PHE A 53 14.40 -2.92 7.20
CA PHE A 53 15.07 -2.21 8.29
C PHE A 53 14.98 -2.91 9.64
N LEU A 54 13.95 -3.75 9.84
CA LEU A 54 13.78 -4.54 11.06
C LEU A 54 14.38 -5.96 10.92
N ALA A 55 14.92 -6.32 9.75
CA ALA A 55 15.48 -7.65 9.54
C ALA A 55 16.87 -7.77 10.18
N GLU A 56 16.93 -8.54 11.26
CA GLU A 56 18.19 -8.97 11.87
C GLU A 56 18.52 -10.41 11.46
N GLN A 57 19.81 -10.75 11.44
CA GLN A 57 20.26 -12.14 11.26
C GLN A 57 19.87 -12.96 12.49
N LYS A 58 19.25 -14.12 12.30
CA LYS A 58 18.85 -15.01 13.42
C LYS A 58 20.05 -15.82 13.94
N GLU A 59 20.02 -16.23 15.20
CA GLU A 59 21.13 -16.97 15.84
C GLU A 59 21.57 -18.25 15.10
N ALA A 60 20.64 -18.94 14.42
CA ALA A 60 20.91 -20.16 13.66
C ALA A 60 20.96 -19.96 12.14
N GLU A 61 20.91 -18.71 11.66
CA GLU A 61 20.89 -18.38 10.24
C GLU A 61 22.31 -18.09 9.75
N SER A 62 22.75 -18.77 8.69
CA SER A 62 24.03 -18.46 8.06
C SER A 62 23.98 -17.11 7.32
N ILE A 63 25.14 -16.51 7.07
CA ILE A 63 25.21 -15.24 6.34
C ILE A 63 24.59 -15.32 4.94
N VAL A 64 24.69 -16.49 4.29
CA VAL A 64 24.14 -16.72 2.95
C VAL A 64 22.60 -16.81 3.02
N GLU A 65 22.06 -17.56 3.98
CA GLU A 65 20.61 -17.66 4.19
C GLU A 65 19.98 -16.31 4.55
N TRP A 66 20.67 -15.53 5.39
CA TRP A 66 20.23 -14.17 5.71
C TRP A 66 20.21 -13.27 4.46
N GLY A 67 21.27 -13.32 3.64
CA GLY A 67 21.36 -12.57 2.39
C GLY A 67 20.22 -12.91 1.42
N LEU A 68 19.92 -14.19 1.24
CA LEU A 68 18.80 -14.65 0.39
C LEU A 68 17.46 -14.11 0.89
N ARG A 69 17.22 -14.10 2.21
CA ARG A 69 16.00 -13.55 2.80
C ARG A 69 15.89 -12.04 2.60
N LEU A 70 16.99 -11.29 2.71
CA LEU A 70 16.99 -9.85 2.41
C LEU A 70 16.66 -9.59 0.94
N GLU A 71 17.20 -10.41 0.04
CA GLU A 71 16.91 -10.34 -1.39
C GLU A 71 15.43 -10.62 -1.68
N GLU A 72 14.83 -11.63 -1.04
CA GLU A 72 13.40 -11.91 -1.12
C GLU A 72 12.53 -10.72 -0.68
N ILE A 73 12.92 -10.02 0.40
CA ILE A 73 12.20 -8.82 0.87
C ILE A 73 12.27 -7.71 -0.19
N ILE A 74 13.44 -7.46 -0.77
CA ILE A 74 13.64 -6.39 -1.76
C ILE A 74 12.92 -6.70 -3.09
N LEU A 75 12.87 -7.97 -3.50
CA LEU A 75 12.23 -8.37 -4.75
C LEU A 75 10.71 -8.17 -4.74
N GLN A 76 10.08 -8.01 -3.57
CA GLN A 76 8.65 -7.68 -3.42
C GLN A 76 8.32 -6.24 -3.86
N VAL A 77 9.32 -5.38 -4.10
CA VAL A 77 9.14 -3.99 -4.54
C VAL A 77 8.79 -3.89 -6.04
N ARG A 78 8.96 -4.98 -6.81
CA ARG A 78 8.74 -5.00 -8.26
C ARG A 78 7.28 -4.86 -8.68
#